data_AF-C2E458-F1
#
_entry.id   AF-C2E458-F1
#
_cell.length_a   1.000
_cell.length_b   1.000
_cell.length_c   1.000
_cell.angle_alpha   90.00
_cell.angle_beta   90.00
_cell.angle_gamma   90.00
#
_symmetry.space_group_name_H-M   'P 1'
#
loop_
_entity.id
_entity.type
_entity.pdbx_description
1 polymer ?
#
loop_
_entity_poly.entity_id
_entity_poly.type
_entity_poly.pdbx_seq_one_letter_code
_entity_poly.pdbx_strand_id
1 'polypeptide(L)'
;MLSLSDNSATNALLSYYHLDTINSFLQQNFQNISLNRFLMEKSTKENTCTANSIMNVFQRLLNDNNEVNQIILNSLKHQTVRNKLVAYSNPKFETFNKTGELLHEQHDIARFKSQNEVIDCCVLTNYQNQEDYEGILNMIQNIGKILTQ
;
A
#
# COMPACT_ATOMS: atom_id res chain seq x y z
N MET A 1 10.58 -6.36 4.03
CA MET A 1 9.93 -5.65 2.91
C MET A 1 8.52 -5.20 3.27
N LEU A 2 7.51 -6.08 3.35
CA LEU A 2 6.11 -5.65 3.55
C LEU A 2 5.84 -4.94 4.89
N SER A 3 6.14 -5.56 6.03
CA SER A 3 5.80 -5.04 7.38
C SER A 3 6.65 -3.86 7.86
N LEU A 4 7.83 -3.66 7.27
CA LEU A 4 8.81 -2.63 7.68
C LEU A 4 9.07 -1.58 6.59
N SER A 5 8.45 -1.73 5.41
CA SER A 5 8.75 -0.90 4.24
C SER A 5 10.25 -0.88 3.87
N ASP A 6 10.93 -2.02 4.05
CA ASP A 6 12.38 -2.15 3.85
C ASP A 6 12.76 -2.11 2.36
N ASN A 7 13.41 -1.02 1.95
CA ASN A 7 13.86 -0.81 0.57
C ASN A 7 14.94 -1.81 0.12
N SER A 8 15.88 -2.16 1.00
CA SER A 8 16.97 -3.10 0.68
C SER A 8 16.45 -4.51 0.41
N ALA A 9 15.53 -4.99 1.27
CA ALA A 9 14.86 -6.26 1.07
C ALA A 9 14.00 -6.25 -0.21
N THR A 10 13.34 -5.12 -0.53
CA THR A 10 12.58 -4.99 -1.78
C THR A 10 13.50 -5.08 -2.99
N ASN A 11 14.59 -4.31 -2.99
CA ASN A 11 15.54 -4.28 -4.10
C ASN A 11 16.23 -5.65 -4.29
N ALA A 12 16.49 -6.42 -3.24
CA ALA A 12 16.97 -7.79 -3.36
C ALA A 12 15.98 -8.70 -4.11
N LEU A 13 14.67 -8.58 -3.83
CA LEU A 13 13.63 -9.32 -4.56
C LEU A 13 13.52 -8.85 -6.02
N LEU A 14 13.57 -7.53 -6.26
CA LEU A 14 13.58 -6.98 -7.63
C LEU A 14 14.78 -7.45 -8.43
N SER A 15 15.96 -7.57 -7.81
CA SER A 15 17.17 -8.13 -8.44
C SER A 15 17.03 -9.60 -8.76
N TYR A 16 16.39 -10.38 -7.88
CA TYR A 16 16.19 -11.81 -8.08
C TYR A 16 15.17 -12.12 -9.18
N TYR A 17 14.04 -11.40 -9.22
CA TYR A 17 12.97 -11.64 -10.19
C TYR A 17 13.10 -10.85 -11.49
N HIS A 18 13.90 -9.78 -11.49
CA HIS A 18 14.03 -8.78 -12.56
C HIS A 18 12.77 -7.94 -12.79
N LEU A 19 12.98 -6.63 -13.03
CA LEU A 19 11.89 -5.68 -13.26
C LEU A 19 11.03 -6.05 -14.48
N ASP A 20 11.64 -6.53 -15.56
CA ASP A 20 10.91 -6.90 -16.79
C ASP A 20 9.97 -8.09 -16.58
N THR A 21 10.37 -9.08 -15.79
CA THR A 21 9.52 -10.22 -15.42
C THR A 21 8.31 -9.75 -14.61
N ILE A 22 8.54 -8.88 -13.62
CA ILE A 22 7.47 -8.36 -12.77
C ILE A 22 6.53 -7.48 -13.60
N ASN A 23 7.04 -6.59 -14.44
CA ASN A 23 6.21 -5.76 -15.32
C ASN A 23 5.41 -6.60 -16.31
N SER A 24 5.99 -7.67 -16.87
CA SER A 24 5.26 -8.59 -17.75
C SER A 24 4.11 -9.27 -17.02
N PHE A 25 4.34 -9.72 -15.78
CA PHE A 25 3.28 -10.26 -14.92
C PHE A 25 2.20 -9.20 -14.63
N LEU A 26 2.60 -7.98 -14.26
CA LEU A 26 1.68 -6.88 -14.00
C LEU A 26 0.83 -6.56 -15.24
N GLN A 27 1.42 -6.40 -16.42
CA GLN A 27 0.69 -6.08 -17.65
C GLN A 27 -0.36 -7.14 -18.02
N GLN A 28 -0.09 -8.41 -17.74
CA GLN A 28 -1.01 -9.51 -18.00
C GLN A 28 -2.17 -9.58 -17.00
N ASN A 29 -2.01 -9.04 -15.79
CA ASN A 29 -2.93 -9.26 -14.67
C ASN A 29 -3.56 -7.98 -14.10
N PHE A 30 -2.87 -6.86 -14.20
CA PHE A 30 -3.16 -5.59 -13.53
C PHE A 30 -2.70 -4.40 -14.39
N GLN A 31 -3.64 -3.81 -15.12
CA GLN A 31 -3.34 -2.64 -15.95
C GLN A 31 -3.01 -1.40 -15.09
N ASN A 32 -2.25 -0.47 -15.68
CA ASN A 32 -1.87 0.81 -15.08
C ASN A 32 -0.97 0.71 -13.84
N ILE A 33 -0.11 -0.31 -13.78
CA ILE A 33 0.98 -0.41 -12.81
C ILE A 33 2.29 -0.55 -13.58
N SER A 34 3.32 0.21 -13.18
CA SER A 34 4.66 0.05 -13.73
C SER A 34 5.73 0.19 -12.66
N LEU A 35 6.70 -0.72 -12.68
CA LEU A 35 7.91 -0.67 -11.88
C LEU A 35 9.10 -0.39 -12.80
N ASN A 36 9.49 0.87 -12.94
CA ASN A 36 10.51 1.31 -13.88
C ASN A 36 11.89 1.53 -13.25
N ARG A 37 12.00 1.45 -11.92
CA ARG A 37 13.25 1.64 -11.18
C ARG A 37 13.27 0.88 -9.87
N PHE A 38 14.46 0.61 -9.33
CA PHE A 38 14.61 0.13 -7.97
C PHE A 38 14.18 1.22 -6.97
N LEU A 39 13.81 0.80 -5.75
CA LEU A 39 13.41 1.74 -4.71
C LEU A 39 14.57 2.68 -4.36
N MET A 40 14.26 3.97 -4.24
CA MET A 40 15.20 5.08 -3.99
C MET A 40 16.28 5.32 -5.06
N GLU A 41 16.31 4.55 -6.14
CA GLU A 41 17.18 4.82 -7.27
C GLU A 41 16.76 6.12 -7.97
N LYS A 42 17.71 6.99 -8.33
CA LYS A 42 17.45 8.18 -9.14
C LYS A 42 17.29 7.75 -10.59
N SER A 43 16.13 8.01 -11.19
CA SER A 43 15.82 7.68 -12.58
C SER A 43 14.92 8.74 -13.20
N THR A 44 14.92 8.81 -14.54
CA THR A 44 13.95 9.63 -15.30
C THR A 44 12.59 8.94 -15.45
N LYS A 45 12.49 7.67 -15.04
CA LYS A 45 11.25 6.89 -15.05
C LYS A 45 10.83 6.55 -13.62
N GLU A 46 9.57 6.80 -13.30
CA GLU A 46 9.01 6.56 -11.97
C GLU A 46 8.23 5.24 -11.88
N ASN A 47 8.12 4.70 -10.67
CA ASN A 47 7.19 3.62 -10.38
C ASN A 47 5.78 4.22 -10.23
N THR A 48 4.80 3.71 -10.97
CA THR A 48 3.47 4.32 -11.01
C THR A 48 2.36 3.30 -10.81
N CYS A 49 1.27 3.76 -10.21
CA CYS A 49 0.01 3.02 -10.13
C CYS A 49 -1.16 4.02 -10.08
N THR A 50 -2.37 3.51 -10.28
CA THR A 50 -3.61 4.21 -9.92
C THR A 50 -4.24 3.57 -8.69
N ALA A 51 -5.08 4.31 -7.96
CA ALA A 51 -5.80 3.79 -6.79
C ALA A 51 -6.61 2.52 -7.14
N ASN A 52 -7.27 2.49 -8.30
CA ASN A 52 -8.02 1.32 -8.75
C ASN A 52 -7.10 0.13 -9.08
N SER A 53 -5.97 0.37 -9.75
CA SER A 53 -5.06 -0.71 -10.12
C SER A 53 -4.43 -1.40 -8.90
N ILE A 54 -3.99 -0.62 -7.90
CA ILE A 54 -3.40 -1.17 -6.69
C ILE A 54 -4.47 -1.79 -5.79
N MET A 55 -5.70 -1.27 -5.80
CA MET A 55 -6.84 -1.90 -5.14
C MET A 55 -7.10 -3.31 -5.70
N ASN A 56 -7.05 -3.50 -7.02
CA ASN A 56 -7.22 -4.81 -7.63
C ASN A 56 -6.14 -5.80 -7.18
N VAL A 57 -4.87 -5.36 -7.10
CA VAL A 57 -3.77 -6.18 -6.56
C VAL A 57 -4.07 -6.54 -5.11
N PHE A 58 -4.39 -5.54 -4.29
CA PHE A 58 -4.63 -5.71 -2.87
C PHE A 58 -5.77 -6.69 -2.60
N GLN A 59 -6.90 -6.54 -3.29
CA GLN A 59 -8.03 -7.46 -3.16
C GLN A 59 -7.70 -8.88 -3.62
N ARG A 60 -6.99 -9.05 -4.74
CA ARG A 60 -6.55 -10.38 -5.18
C ARG A 60 -5.65 -11.04 -4.12
N LEU A 61 -4.70 -10.29 -3.57
CA LEU A 61 -3.78 -10.81 -2.56
C LEU A 61 -4.49 -11.16 -1.25
N LEU A 62 -5.60 -10.51 -0.91
CA LEU A 62 -6.28 -10.66 0.38
C LEU A 62 -7.55 -11.53 0.37
N ASN A 63 -8.11 -11.84 -0.81
CA ASN A 63 -9.37 -12.60 -0.92
C ASN A 63 -9.18 -14.12 -1.07
N ASP A 64 -7.99 -14.58 -1.40
CA ASP A 64 -7.66 -16.01 -1.42
C ASP A 64 -7.52 -16.58 0.01
N ASN A 65 -7.57 -17.91 0.15
CA ASN A 65 -7.32 -18.58 1.43
C ASN A 65 -6.27 -19.68 1.27
N ASN A 66 -5.04 -19.29 0.94
CA ASN A 66 -3.89 -20.16 0.81
C ASN A 66 -2.73 -19.67 1.69
N GLU A 67 -1.66 -20.46 1.80
CA GLU A 67 -0.51 -20.15 2.65
C GLU A 67 0.14 -18.80 2.32
N VAL A 68 0.25 -18.46 1.04
CA VAL A 68 0.83 -17.18 0.59
C VAL A 68 -0.02 -16.00 1.07
N ASN A 69 -1.35 -16.10 0.93
CA ASN A 69 -2.28 -15.10 1.44
C ASN A 69 -2.14 -14.90 2.97
N GLN A 70 -1.99 -15.99 3.74
CA GLN A 70 -1.80 -15.89 5.19
C GLN A 70 -0.49 -15.18 5.55
N ILE A 71 0.59 -15.43 4.82
CA ILE A 71 1.87 -14.70 5.00
C ILE A 71 1.70 -13.21 4.70
N ILE A 72 0.98 -12.86 3.64
CA ILE A 72 0.72 -11.47 3.25
C ILE A 72 -0.15 -10.76 4.29
N LEU A 73 -1.28 -11.36 4.68
CA LEU A 73 -2.16 -10.84 5.73
C LEU A 73 -1.39 -10.62 7.03
N ASN A 74 -0.61 -11.62 7.47
CA ASN A 74 0.19 -11.50 8.67
C ASN A 74 1.20 -10.35 8.58
N SER A 75 1.84 -10.18 7.42
CA SER A 75 2.80 -9.08 7.18
C SER A 75 2.14 -7.70 7.21
N LEU A 76 0.97 -7.56 6.59
CA LEU A 76 0.22 -6.29 6.53
C LEU A 76 -0.43 -5.93 7.87
N LYS A 77 -0.85 -6.93 8.64
CA LYS A 77 -1.35 -6.75 10.01
C LYS A 77 -0.28 -6.19 10.94
N HIS A 78 0.96 -6.65 10.78
CA HIS A 78 2.11 -6.24 11.57
C HIS A 78 2.93 -5.12 10.91
N GLN A 79 2.33 -4.35 10.00
CA GLN A 79 2.94 -3.13 9.49
C GLN A 79 3.30 -2.20 10.64
N THR A 80 4.51 -1.63 10.64
CA THR A 80 4.95 -0.73 11.72
C THR A 80 4.45 0.70 11.53
N VAL A 81 4.23 1.13 10.29
CA VAL A 81 3.66 2.45 9.98
C VAL A 81 2.14 2.40 10.07
N ARG A 82 1.61 2.93 11.17
CA ARG A 82 0.19 2.85 11.56
C ARG A 82 -0.48 4.21 11.76
N ASN A 83 0.22 5.29 11.44
CA ASN A 83 -0.22 6.68 11.66
C ASN A 83 -1.09 7.28 10.53
N LYS A 84 -1.62 6.46 9.62
CA LYS A 84 -2.43 6.90 8.45
C LYS A 84 -3.87 6.39 8.52
N LEU A 85 -4.34 5.62 7.53
CA LEU A 85 -5.74 5.16 7.46
C LEU A 85 -6.14 4.41 8.74
N VAL A 86 -5.22 3.65 9.32
CA VAL A 86 -5.49 2.81 10.49
C VAL A 86 -5.28 3.52 11.83
N ALA A 87 -4.88 4.80 11.86
CA ALA A 87 -4.46 5.49 13.08
C ALA A 87 -5.59 5.61 14.12
N TYR A 88 -6.79 5.92 13.66
CA TYR A 88 -7.97 6.14 14.49
C TYR A 88 -9.09 5.16 14.14
N SER A 89 -8.74 3.99 13.59
CA SER A 89 -9.72 2.97 13.27
C SER A 89 -10.37 2.44 14.54
N ASN A 90 -11.67 2.17 14.50
CA ASN A 90 -12.36 1.55 15.62
C ASN A 90 -11.72 0.18 15.97
N PRO A 91 -11.36 -0.08 17.25
CA PRO A 91 -10.72 -1.32 17.67
C PRO A 91 -11.49 -2.61 17.36
N LYS A 92 -12.79 -2.53 17.02
CA LYS A 92 -13.58 -3.68 16.55
C LYS A 92 -13.08 -4.25 15.21
N PHE A 93 -12.33 -3.46 14.43
CA PHE A 93 -11.75 -3.88 13.17
C PHE A 93 -10.31 -4.35 13.33
N GLU A 94 -10.04 -5.53 12.81
CA GLU A 94 -8.69 -5.93 12.43
C GLU A 94 -8.26 -5.13 11.18
N THR A 95 -7.01 -4.70 11.16
CA THR A 95 -6.53 -3.73 10.18
C THR A 95 -5.22 -4.17 9.53
N PHE A 96 -5.22 -4.16 8.21
CA PHE A 96 -4.09 -4.57 7.37
C PHE A 96 -3.74 -3.41 6.46
N ASN A 97 -2.50 -2.90 6.48
CA ASN A 97 -2.16 -1.74 5.67
C ASN A 97 -0.76 -1.78 5.06
N LYS A 98 -0.60 -1.03 3.96
CA LYS A 98 0.69 -0.72 3.36
C LYS A 98 0.76 0.76 2.98
N THR A 99 1.77 1.44 3.50
CA THR A 99 2.03 2.85 3.21
C THR A 99 2.99 3.02 2.04
N GLY A 100 2.96 4.20 1.41
CA GLY A 100 3.98 4.67 0.47
C GLY A 100 4.28 6.14 0.77
N GLU A 101 5.56 6.49 0.81
CA GLU A 101 6.01 7.82 1.26
C GLU A 101 7.21 8.28 0.43
N LEU A 102 7.05 9.45 -0.18
CA LEU A 102 8.12 10.28 -0.70
C LEU A 102 7.91 11.71 -0.18
N LEU A 103 8.82 12.62 -0.52
CA LEU A 103 8.79 14.00 -0.01
C LEU A 103 7.42 14.69 -0.22
N HIS A 104 6.80 14.45 -1.36
CA HIS A 104 5.57 15.10 -1.81
C HIS A 104 4.40 14.12 -1.96
N GLU A 105 4.52 12.93 -1.37
CA GLU A 105 3.57 11.84 -1.57
C GLU A 105 3.29 11.14 -0.25
N GLN A 106 2.01 11.06 0.10
CA GLN A 106 1.53 10.28 1.22
C GLN A 106 0.47 9.31 0.72
N HIS A 107 0.80 8.02 0.74
CA HIS A 107 -0.07 6.95 0.29
C HIS A 107 -0.35 5.98 1.44
N ASP A 108 -1.54 5.39 1.40
CA ASP A 108 -1.89 4.25 2.22
C ASP A 108 -2.99 3.43 1.53
N ILE A 109 -2.92 2.11 1.68
CA ILE A 109 -4.00 1.20 1.32
C ILE A 109 -4.25 0.28 2.50
N ALA A 110 -5.51 0.15 2.89
CA ALA A 110 -5.90 -0.60 4.07
C ALA A 110 -7.15 -1.44 3.86
N ARG A 111 -7.17 -2.61 4.52
CA ARG A 111 -8.37 -3.41 4.77
C ARG A 111 -8.74 -3.29 6.24
N PHE A 112 -9.99 -2.96 6.52
CA PHE A 112 -10.63 -3.03 7.83
C PHE A 112 -11.57 -4.23 7.81
N LYS A 113 -11.39 -5.18 8.74
CA LYS A 113 -12.20 -6.39 8.83
C LYS A 113 -12.78 -6.55 10.23
N SER A 114 -14.09 -6.65 10.34
CA SER A 114 -14.78 -7.10 11.55
C SER A 114 -15.49 -8.45 11.27
N GLN A 115 -16.35 -8.91 12.19
CA GLN A 115 -17.12 -10.13 11.98
C GLN A 115 -18.12 -10.01 10.81
N ASN A 116 -18.65 -8.80 10.56
CA ASN A 116 -19.79 -8.59 9.66
C ASN A 116 -19.44 -7.78 8.41
N GLU A 117 -18.25 -7.20 8.35
CA GLU A 117 -17.90 -6.19 7.34
C GLU A 117 -16.42 -6.26 6.98
N VAL A 118 -16.15 -6.05 5.69
CA VAL A 118 -14.82 -5.86 5.12
C VAL A 118 -14.87 -4.57 4.31
N ILE A 119 -13.97 -3.65 4.63
CA ILE A 119 -13.87 -2.35 3.96
C ILE A 119 -12.44 -2.21 3.45
N ASP A 120 -12.29 -2.01 2.15
CA ASP A 120 -11.00 -1.69 1.53
C ASP A 120 -10.97 -0.21 1.15
N CYS A 121 -9.88 0.48 1.48
CA CYS A 121 -9.67 1.87 1.17
C CYS A 121 -8.25 2.09 0.64
N CYS A 122 -8.12 2.82 -0.46
CA CYS A 122 -6.84 3.25 -1.00
C CYS A 122 -6.85 4.77 -1.16
N VAL A 123 -5.82 5.42 -0.64
CA VAL A 123 -5.59 6.86 -0.79
C VAL A 123 -4.20 7.06 -1.38
N LEU A 124 -4.15 7.67 -2.55
CA LEU A 124 -2.93 8.17 -3.19
C LEU A 124 -3.00 9.70 -3.19
N THR A 125 -1.95 10.36 -2.72
CA THR A 125 -1.86 11.83 -2.66
C THR A 125 -0.56 12.31 -3.25
N ASN A 126 -0.61 13.46 -3.91
CA ASN A 126 0.57 14.21 -4.33
C ASN A 126 0.32 15.68 -4.00
N TYR A 127 1.28 16.34 -3.38
CA TYR A 127 1.16 17.74 -2.92
C TYR A 127 2.43 18.53 -3.22
N GLN A 128 2.29 19.83 -3.49
CA GLN A 128 3.40 20.65 -3.96
C GLN A 128 4.26 21.19 -2.82
N ASN A 129 3.64 21.60 -1.71
CA ASN A 129 4.34 22.30 -0.64
C ASN A 129 4.43 21.41 0.60
N GLN A 130 5.61 21.37 1.24
CA GLN A 130 5.82 20.52 2.42
C GLN A 130 4.89 20.86 3.59
N GLU A 131 4.46 22.12 3.67
CA GLU A 131 3.48 22.63 4.63
C GLU A 131 2.09 21.95 4.52
N ASP A 132 1.76 21.35 3.37
CA ASP A 132 0.50 20.60 3.18
C ASP A 132 0.51 19.23 3.91
N TYR A 133 1.69 18.73 4.32
CA TYR A 133 1.87 17.39 4.87
C TYR A 133 0.92 17.10 6.04
N GLU A 134 0.85 17.99 7.03
CA GLU A 134 0.01 17.78 8.21
C GLU A 134 -1.48 17.74 7.84
N GLY A 135 -1.91 18.59 6.90
CA GLY A 135 -3.28 18.60 6.40
C GLY A 135 -3.63 17.28 5.69
N ILE A 136 -2.73 16.78 4.84
CA ILE A 136 -2.89 15.52 4.13
C ILE A 136 -2.90 14.33 5.08
N LEU A 137 -2.00 14.31 6.07
CA LEU A 137 -1.97 13.24 7.07
C LEU A 137 -3.28 13.18 7.87
N ASN A 138 -3.75 14.34 8.36
CA ASN A 138 -5.02 14.46 9.07
C ASN A 138 -6.21 14.01 8.20
N MET A 139 -6.21 14.37 6.91
CA MET A 139 -7.23 13.90 5.97
C MET A 139 -7.25 12.37 5.87
N ILE A 140 -6.09 11.72 5.66
CA ILE A 140 -6.00 10.27 5.54
C ILE A 140 -6.47 9.57 6.83
N GLN A 141 -6.05 10.07 7.99
CA GLN A 141 -6.48 9.55 9.29
C GLN A 141 -7.99 9.69 9.52
N ASN A 142 -8.56 10.83 9.12
CA ASN A 142 -10.00 11.07 9.24
C ASN A 142 -10.83 10.18 8.31
N ILE A 143 -10.34 9.88 7.09
CA ILE A 143 -10.98 8.92 6.19
C ILE A 143 -11.13 7.57 6.90
N GLY A 144 -10.04 7.02 7.43
CA GLY A 144 -10.08 5.72 8.10
C GLY A 144 -10.92 5.71 9.38
N LYS A 145 -10.93 6.81 10.13
CA LYS A 145 -11.86 7.01 11.25
C LYS A 145 -13.30 6.90 10.77
N ILE A 146 -13.71 7.67 9.77
CA ILE A 146 -15.10 7.70 9.24
C ILE A 146 -15.53 6.32 8.74
N LEU A 147 -14.65 5.61 8.04
CA LEU A 147 -14.95 4.27 7.50
C LEU A 147 -15.21 3.23 8.58
N THR A 148 -14.76 3.45 9.81
CA THR A 148 -14.82 2.45 10.88
C THR A 148 -15.69 2.86 12.08
N GLN A 149 -16.46 3.94 11.96
CA GLN A 149 -17.35 4.39 13.04
C GLN A 149 -18.34 3.29 13.46
#